data_AF-N1WTR9-F1
#
_entry.id   AF-N1WTR9-F1
#
_cell.length_a   1.000
_cell.length_b   1.000
_cell.length_c   1.000
_cell.angle_alpha   90.00
_cell.angle_beta   90.00
_cell.angle_gamma   90.00
#
_symmetry.space_group_name_H-M   'P 1'
#
loop_
_entity.id
_entity.type
_entity.pdbx_description
1 polymer ?
#
loop_
_entity_poly.entity_id
_entity_poly.type
_entity_poly.pdbx_seq_one_letter_code
_entity_poly.pdbx_strand_id
1 'polypeptide(L)'
;MVKYILLCISIISCNYYIDPKLEEISNQKEKIILVDIDAESDEYMGERKKFRDSLIKMVDKIKKLRPSVIYLNNSFINSSGGEKEFAAELNRNMATISAFELNDSGEEINFTEDIKNQIGKTIKGRFYGRADNYGFTGINFPSIEIIKKSKAICSSKYYINDSNEVEFVYSLNRYKNYEFENCPFTVVNEYLISYGLKIALDKIEGKVALYSINNGKIKKIKNLNQIFEKKYNAIPIKFKTFRKFTGKEILEKKEIKIDPGYIYIINTLDIPVKVKYSKMISNSEVFGSMVYTLLDSITR
;
A
#
# COMPACT_ATOMS: atom_id res chain seq x y z
N MET A 1 -50.08 -22.54 47.83
CA MET A 1 -48.70 -22.05 48.07
C MET A 1 -47.96 -22.08 46.74
N VAL A 2 -47.87 -20.94 46.05
CA VAL A 2 -47.22 -20.85 44.73
C VAL A 2 -45.76 -20.48 44.95
N LYS A 3 -44.84 -21.41 44.62
CA LYS A 3 -43.40 -21.17 44.65
C LYS A 3 -43.02 -20.36 43.39
N TYR A 4 -42.69 -19.09 43.57
CA TYR A 4 -42.05 -18.29 42.53
C TYR A 4 -40.56 -18.67 42.48
N ILE A 5 -40.16 -19.35 41.41
CA ILE A 5 -38.75 -19.52 41.07
C ILE A 5 -38.29 -18.20 40.46
N LEU A 6 -37.52 -17.44 41.23
CA LEU A 6 -36.86 -16.22 40.76
C LEU A 6 -35.73 -16.65 39.82
N LEU A 7 -35.98 -16.62 38.52
CA LEU A 7 -34.96 -16.85 37.50
C LEU A 7 -34.09 -15.57 37.41
N CYS A 8 -32.97 -15.55 38.13
CA CYS A 8 -31.95 -14.51 37.94
C CYS A 8 -31.33 -14.68 36.54
N ILE A 9 -31.85 -13.91 35.58
CA ILE A 9 -31.22 -13.71 34.28
C ILE A 9 -29.96 -12.87 34.54
N SER A 10 -28.82 -13.52 34.72
CA SER A 10 -27.53 -12.88 34.62
C SER A 10 -27.36 -12.39 33.18
N ILE A 11 -27.63 -11.10 32.98
CA ILE A 11 -27.16 -10.37 31.81
C ILE A 11 -25.64 -10.38 31.91
N ILE A 12 -25.01 -11.42 31.33
CA ILE A 12 -23.60 -11.40 31.02
C ILE A 12 -23.46 -10.28 30.00
N SER A 13 -23.19 -9.08 30.49
CA SER A 13 -22.62 -8.01 29.68
C SER A 13 -21.33 -8.58 29.13
N CYS A 14 -21.40 -9.09 27.89
CA CYS A 14 -20.25 -9.47 27.11
C CYS A 14 -19.50 -8.15 26.87
N ASN A 15 -18.64 -7.76 27.81
CA ASN A 15 -17.68 -6.69 27.60
C ASN A 15 -16.81 -7.18 26.46
N TYR A 16 -17.14 -6.73 25.25
CA TYR A 16 -16.26 -6.85 24.11
C TYR A 16 -14.98 -6.11 24.51
N TYR A 17 -13.99 -6.86 25.00
CA TYR A 17 -12.65 -6.34 25.21
C TYR A 17 -12.10 -6.08 23.80
N ILE A 18 -12.33 -4.88 23.29
CA ILE A 18 -11.71 -4.42 22.06
C ILE A 18 -10.23 -4.23 22.41
N ASP A 19 -9.36 -4.94 21.68
CA ASP A 19 -7.91 -4.77 21.81
C ASP A 19 -7.59 -3.27 21.62
N PRO A 20 -6.97 -2.60 22.62
CA PRO A 20 -6.71 -1.15 22.55
C PRO A 20 -5.95 -0.72 21.28
N LYS A 21 -5.12 -1.62 20.73
CA LYS A 21 -4.41 -1.38 19.46
C LYS A 21 -5.37 -1.27 18.28
N LEU A 22 -6.39 -2.13 18.25
CA LEU A 22 -7.41 -2.12 17.20
C LEU A 22 -8.33 -0.90 17.33
N GLU A 23 -8.61 -0.47 18.56
CA GLU A 23 -9.35 0.77 18.81
C GLU A 23 -8.58 1.99 18.30
N GLU A 24 -7.29 2.10 18.61
CA GLU A 24 -6.45 3.18 18.10
C GLU A 24 -6.39 3.21 16.57
N ILE A 25 -6.20 2.05 15.93
CA ILE A 25 -6.23 1.96 14.46
C ILE A 25 -7.62 2.34 13.91
N SER A 26 -8.70 1.93 14.57
CA SER A 26 -10.07 2.31 14.18
C SER A 26 -10.27 3.82 14.18
N ASN A 27 -9.70 4.52 15.16
CA ASN A 27 -9.77 5.97 15.26
C ASN A 27 -8.86 6.70 14.25
N GLN A 28 -7.85 6.01 13.72
CA GLN A 28 -6.83 6.60 12.83
C GLN A 28 -6.88 6.12 11.38
N LYS A 29 -7.73 5.16 11.02
CA LYS A 29 -7.80 4.55 9.68
C LYS A 29 -8.05 5.53 8.52
N GLU A 30 -8.52 6.73 8.82
CA GLU A 30 -8.76 7.81 7.86
C GLU A 30 -7.60 8.80 7.73
N LYS A 31 -6.51 8.64 8.50
CA LYS A 31 -5.30 9.46 8.43
C LYS A 31 -4.46 9.13 7.18
N ILE A 32 -5.06 9.37 6.03
CA ILE A 32 -4.48 9.18 4.70
C ILE A 32 -4.52 10.53 3.98
N ILE A 33 -3.38 10.92 3.40
CA ILE A 33 -3.24 12.12 2.57
C ILE A 33 -2.75 11.70 1.19
N LEU A 34 -3.41 12.25 0.17
CA LEU A 34 -3.01 12.10 -1.22
C LEU A 34 -2.22 13.33 -1.67
N VAL A 35 -1.12 13.10 -2.37
CA VAL A 35 -0.33 14.14 -3.03
C VAL A 35 -0.20 13.77 -4.48
N ASP A 36 -0.89 14.49 -5.36
CA ASP A 36 -0.89 14.19 -6.78
C ASP A 36 0.03 15.14 -7.54
N ILE A 37 0.89 14.58 -8.37
CA ILE A 37 1.61 15.34 -9.39
C ILE A 37 0.69 15.41 -10.60
N ASP A 38 -0.20 16.41 -10.58
CA ASP A 38 -1.05 16.77 -11.70
C ASP A 38 -0.25 17.50 -12.80
N ALA A 39 -0.91 17.86 -13.90
CA ALA A 39 -0.25 18.51 -15.04
C ALA A 39 0.49 19.81 -14.66
N GLU A 40 -0.10 20.63 -13.78
CA GLU A 40 0.53 21.86 -13.30
C GLU A 40 1.75 21.56 -12.41
N SER A 41 1.65 20.55 -11.53
CA SER A 41 2.78 20.10 -10.72
C SER A 41 3.90 19.51 -11.57
N ASP A 42 3.57 18.74 -12.61
CA ASP A 42 4.55 18.15 -13.52
C ASP A 42 5.33 19.24 -14.26
N GLU A 43 4.63 20.23 -14.82
CA GLU A 43 5.26 21.41 -15.45
C GLU A 43 6.15 22.17 -14.45
N TYR A 44 5.65 22.39 -13.23
CA TYR A 44 6.39 23.09 -12.17
C TYR A 44 7.67 22.34 -11.78
N MET A 45 7.57 21.03 -11.58
CA MET A 45 8.68 20.15 -11.21
C MET A 45 9.66 19.95 -12.37
N GLY A 46 9.20 20.11 -13.61
CA GLY A 46 9.94 19.93 -14.85
C GLY A 46 10.50 18.51 -14.99
N GLU A 47 11.40 18.30 -15.95
CA GLU A 47 11.85 16.95 -16.32
C GLU A 47 13.16 16.50 -15.63
N ARG A 48 13.42 15.19 -15.69
CA ARG A 48 14.70 14.53 -15.35
C ARG A 48 15.25 14.94 -13.97
N LYS A 49 16.35 15.69 -13.94
CA LYS A 49 17.02 16.12 -12.70
C LYS A 49 16.16 17.11 -11.92
N LYS A 50 15.50 18.06 -12.58
CA LYS A 50 14.65 19.05 -11.90
C LYS A 50 13.46 18.37 -11.21
N PHE A 51 12.88 17.35 -11.87
CA PHE A 51 11.85 16.50 -11.27
C PHE A 51 12.35 15.84 -9.99
N ARG A 52 13.51 15.16 -10.07
CA ARG A 52 14.14 14.44 -8.95
C ARG A 52 14.43 15.38 -7.77
N ASP A 53 15.02 16.54 -8.03
CA ASP A 53 15.33 17.55 -7.01
C ASP A 53 14.05 18.09 -6.35
N SER A 54 12.99 18.30 -7.14
CA SER A 54 11.69 18.75 -6.65
C SER A 54 11.01 17.66 -5.81
N LEU A 55 11.07 16.41 -6.24
CA LEU A 55 10.54 15.27 -5.50
C LEU A 55 11.26 15.10 -4.15
N ILE A 56 12.59 15.23 -4.10
CA ILE A 56 13.36 15.23 -2.85
C ILE A 56 12.86 16.34 -1.92
N LYS A 57 12.74 17.59 -2.42
CA LYS A 57 12.26 18.73 -1.61
C LYS A 57 10.85 18.50 -1.07
N MET A 58 9.96 17.95 -1.89
CA MET A 58 8.58 17.64 -1.51
C MET A 58 8.55 16.56 -0.41
N VAL A 59 9.27 15.46 -0.61
CA VAL A 59 9.37 14.36 0.35
C VAL A 59 10.00 14.84 1.67
N ASP A 60 11.03 15.67 1.63
CA ASP A 60 11.65 16.24 2.83
C ASP A 60 10.71 17.18 3.60
N LYS A 61 9.83 17.92 2.91
CA LYS A 61 8.74 18.66 3.57
C LYS A 61 7.75 17.72 4.25
N ILE A 62 7.34 16.64 3.57
CA ILE A 62 6.42 15.64 4.12
C ILE A 62 7.02 14.96 5.36
N LYS A 63 8.32 14.59 5.33
CA LYS A 63 9.02 14.00 6.49
C LYS A 63 8.97 14.89 7.73
N LYS A 64 9.02 16.23 7.57
CA LYS A 64 8.90 17.17 8.70
C LYS A 64 7.53 17.11 9.38
N LEU A 65 6.50 16.63 8.67
CA LEU A 65 5.15 16.39 9.21
C LEU A 65 5.06 15.08 10.01
N ARG A 66 6.18 14.34 10.17
CA ARG A 66 6.28 13.08 10.93
C ARG A 66 5.22 12.05 10.50
N PRO A 67 5.24 11.64 9.22
CA PRO A 67 4.31 10.65 8.72
C PRO A 67 4.60 9.27 9.29
N SER A 68 3.59 8.40 9.32
CA SER A 68 3.79 6.97 9.64
C SER A 68 4.39 6.23 8.45
N VAL A 69 3.92 6.56 7.24
CA VAL A 69 4.34 5.91 5.99
C VAL A 69 4.38 6.96 4.87
N ILE A 70 5.38 6.87 3.99
CA ILE A 70 5.43 7.61 2.72
C ILE A 70 5.53 6.59 1.60
N TYR A 71 4.51 6.53 0.75
CA TYR A 71 4.46 5.70 -0.45
C TYR A 71 4.61 6.57 -1.70
N LEU A 72 5.49 6.17 -2.61
CA LEU A 72 5.68 6.79 -3.91
C LEU A 72 5.13 5.84 -4.98
N ASN A 73 4.06 6.23 -5.66
CA ASN A 73 3.56 5.50 -6.83
C ASN A 73 4.41 5.80 -8.06
N ASN A 74 5.69 5.41 -8.00
CA ASN A 74 6.66 5.61 -9.06
C ASN A 74 7.64 4.43 -9.05
N SER A 75 7.94 3.92 -10.25
CA SER A 75 8.84 2.79 -10.47
C SER A 75 10.28 3.22 -10.81
N PHE A 76 10.56 4.51 -11.02
CA PHE A 76 11.88 5.08 -11.31
C PHE A 76 12.68 4.30 -12.38
N ILE A 77 11.99 3.87 -13.44
CA ILE A 77 12.53 2.99 -14.49
C ILE A 77 13.59 3.73 -15.33
N ASN A 78 13.41 5.03 -15.54
CA ASN A 78 14.30 5.84 -16.36
C ASN A 78 15.58 6.23 -15.60
N SER A 79 16.69 5.59 -15.98
CA SER A 79 18.04 6.01 -15.57
C SER A 79 18.42 7.31 -16.28
N SER A 80 18.89 8.29 -15.53
CA SER A 80 19.39 9.56 -16.06
C SER A 80 20.73 9.97 -15.44
N GLY A 81 21.39 9.04 -14.75
CA GLY A 81 22.59 9.29 -13.97
C GLY A 81 22.26 9.88 -12.59
N GLY A 82 23.13 9.63 -11.61
CA GLY A 82 22.97 10.12 -10.23
C GLY A 82 21.93 9.35 -9.39
N GLU A 83 21.57 8.13 -9.79
CA GLU A 83 20.59 7.29 -9.08
C GLU A 83 20.98 7.03 -7.63
N LYS A 84 22.28 6.89 -7.37
CA LYS A 84 22.82 6.65 -6.03
C LYS A 84 22.57 7.85 -5.11
N GLU A 85 22.91 9.05 -5.57
CA GLU A 85 22.72 10.31 -4.84
C GLU A 85 21.23 10.60 -4.66
N PHE A 86 20.44 10.44 -5.73
CA PHE A 86 18.99 10.62 -5.69
C PHE A 86 18.33 9.66 -4.69
N ALA A 87 18.66 8.36 -4.76
CA ALA A 87 18.11 7.36 -3.85
C ALA A 87 18.50 7.62 -2.39
N ALA A 88 19.72 8.09 -2.14
CA ALA A 88 20.20 8.44 -0.80
C ALA A 88 19.45 9.64 -0.22
N GLU A 89 19.31 10.73 -0.98
CA GLU A 89 18.61 11.94 -0.52
C GLU A 89 17.10 11.69 -0.34
N LEU A 90 16.45 11.04 -1.31
CA LEU A 90 15.03 10.70 -1.26
C LEU A 90 14.67 9.90 0.00
N ASN A 91 15.53 8.96 0.40
CA ASN A 91 15.31 8.06 1.55
C ASN A 91 16.04 8.51 2.83
N ARG A 92 16.64 9.70 2.86
CA ARG A 92 17.33 10.22 4.04
C ARG A 92 16.37 10.41 5.21
N ASN A 93 16.80 10.09 6.43
CA ASN A 93 16.07 10.20 7.71
C ASN A 93 14.83 9.29 7.84
N MET A 94 14.09 9.06 6.76
CA MET A 94 12.97 8.15 6.68
C MET A 94 12.92 7.57 5.27
N ALA A 95 13.07 6.25 5.15
CA ALA A 95 13.00 5.56 3.88
C ALA A 95 11.55 5.43 3.39
N THR A 96 11.34 5.58 2.08
CA THR A 96 10.03 5.52 1.43
C THR A 96 9.73 4.12 0.92
N ILE A 97 8.45 3.82 0.70
CA ILE A 97 8.01 2.65 -0.08
C ILE A 97 7.88 3.11 -1.53
N SER A 98 8.42 2.35 -2.48
CA SER A 98 8.27 2.65 -3.91
C SER A 98 7.66 1.45 -4.65
N ALA A 99 7.17 1.71 -5.86
CA ALA A 99 6.54 0.71 -6.68
C ALA A 99 7.53 0.07 -7.67
N PHE A 100 7.13 -1.06 -8.24
CA PHE A 100 7.59 -1.52 -9.53
C PHE A 100 6.37 -1.91 -10.38
N GLU A 101 6.54 -1.92 -11.70
CA GLU A 101 5.45 -2.15 -12.63
C GLU A 101 5.41 -3.61 -13.10
N LEU A 102 4.20 -4.17 -13.18
CA LEU A 102 3.91 -5.38 -13.92
C LEU A 102 3.11 -5.02 -15.17
N ASN A 103 3.52 -5.58 -16.31
CA ASN A 103 2.98 -5.24 -17.61
C ASN A 103 2.68 -6.49 -18.45
N ASP A 104 1.95 -6.30 -19.55
CA ASP A 104 1.52 -7.39 -20.44
C ASP A 104 2.29 -7.41 -21.78
N SER A 105 3.36 -6.62 -21.89
CA SER A 105 4.15 -6.48 -23.11
C SER A 105 5.20 -7.57 -23.33
N GLY A 106 5.49 -8.37 -22.28
CA GLY A 106 6.62 -9.30 -22.27
C GLY A 106 7.97 -8.64 -21.94
N GLU A 107 8.03 -7.30 -21.89
CA GLU A 107 9.28 -6.57 -21.64
C GLU A 107 9.73 -6.69 -20.17
N GLU A 108 11.04 -6.90 -19.99
CA GLU A 108 11.70 -6.94 -18.69
C GLU A 108 12.70 -5.79 -18.58
N ILE A 109 12.44 -4.83 -17.69
CA ILE A 109 13.37 -3.73 -17.40
C ILE A 109 13.98 -3.92 -16.02
N ASN A 110 15.31 -3.84 -15.94
CA ASN A 110 16.10 -4.01 -14.72
C ASN A 110 15.86 -5.36 -14.01
N PHE A 111 15.50 -6.43 -14.72
CA PHE A 111 15.31 -7.76 -14.11
C PHE A 111 16.62 -8.56 -14.00
N THR A 112 17.63 -7.97 -13.37
CA THR A 112 18.99 -8.54 -13.22
C THR A 112 19.12 -9.44 -11.98
N GLU A 113 20.19 -10.22 -11.90
CA GLU A 113 20.48 -11.07 -10.72
C GLU A 113 20.59 -10.26 -9.42
N ASP A 114 21.20 -9.07 -9.46
CA ASP A 114 21.28 -8.19 -8.29
C ASP A 114 19.91 -7.80 -7.74
N ILE A 115 18.95 -7.56 -8.64
CA ILE A 115 17.57 -7.20 -8.30
C ILE A 115 16.80 -8.43 -7.83
N LYS A 116 16.95 -9.59 -8.49
CA LYS A 116 16.38 -10.86 -8.02
C LYS A 116 16.83 -11.21 -6.60
N ASN A 117 18.10 -10.92 -6.27
CA ASN A 117 18.66 -11.12 -4.93
C ASN A 117 18.06 -10.20 -3.84
N GLN A 118 17.28 -9.18 -4.23
CA GLN A 118 16.50 -8.33 -3.32
C GLN A 118 15.05 -8.83 -3.12
N ILE A 119 14.59 -9.81 -3.89
CA ILE A 119 13.26 -10.42 -3.73
C ILE A 119 13.20 -11.20 -2.41
N GLY A 120 12.17 -10.91 -1.61
CA GLY A 120 12.03 -11.44 -0.25
C GLY A 120 12.78 -10.64 0.81
N LYS A 121 13.53 -9.61 0.41
CA LYS A 121 14.17 -8.63 1.29
C LYS A 121 13.43 -7.30 1.17
N THR A 122 13.99 -6.38 0.37
CA THR A 122 13.37 -5.08 0.12
C THR A 122 12.22 -5.17 -0.87
N ILE A 123 12.35 -6.00 -1.91
CA ILE A 123 11.23 -6.29 -2.82
C ILE A 123 10.32 -7.30 -2.12
N LYS A 124 9.08 -6.87 -1.84
CA LYS A 124 8.05 -7.69 -1.18
C LYS A 124 7.53 -8.73 -2.16
N GLY A 125 8.23 -9.85 -2.22
CA GLY A 125 7.86 -10.97 -3.06
C GLY A 125 8.59 -12.25 -2.65
N ARG A 126 8.29 -13.34 -3.34
CA ARG A 126 8.93 -14.64 -3.11
C ARG A 126 8.94 -15.48 -4.37
N PHE A 127 9.87 -16.41 -4.42
CA PHE A 127 9.84 -17.50 -5.37
C PHE A 127 8.77 -18.54 -4.96
N TYR A 128 7.94 -18.95 -5.91
CA TYR A 128 6.86 -19.91 -5.73
C TYR A 128 7.12 -21.27 -6.42
N GLY A 129 8.13 -21.35 -7.30
CA GLY A 129 8.66 -22.59 -7.87
C GLY A 129 7.76 -23.37 -8.83
N ARG A 130 6.46 -23.06 -8.90
CA ARG A 130 5.56 -23.55 -9.95
C ARG A 130 5.39 -22.45 -10.99
N ALA A 131 5.75 -22.75 -12.24
CA ALA A 131 5.44 -21.89 -13.37
C ALA A 131 3.96 -22.05 -13.72
N ASP A 132 3.13 -21.11 -13.26
CA ASP A 132 1.78 -20.97 -13.78
C ASP A 132 1.82 -19.91 -14.88
N ASN A 133 1.28 -20.21 -16.07
CA ASN A 133 1.19 -19.27 -17.21
C ASN A 133 0.15 -18.15 -16.98
N TYR A 134 -0.32 -17.96 -15.75
CA TYR A 134 -1.39 -17.02 -15.41
C TYR A 134 -0.79 -15.88 -14.59
N GLY A 135 -0.58 -14.75 -15.25
CA GLY A 135 0.01 -13.55 -14.65
C GLY A 135 0.49 -12.57 -15.71
N PHE A 136 1.09 -11.49 -15.25
CA PHE A 136 1.69 -10.48 -16.12
C PHE A 136 2.88 -11.09 -16.88
N THR A 137 3.09 -10.65 -18.12
CA THR A 137 4.13 -11.21 -19.01
C THR A 137 5.43 -10.41 -18.97
N GLY A 138 5.42 -9.17 -18.49
CA GLY A 138 6.58 -8.32 -18.31
C GLY A 138 6.66 -7.66 -16.92
N ILE A 139 7.83 -7.13 -16.59
CA ILE A 139 8.15 -6.56 -15.28
C ILE A 139 9.20 -5.45 -15.41
N ASN A 140 8.94 -4.30 -14.79
CA ASN A 140 9.86 -3.16 -14.81
C ASN A 140 10.22 -2.76 -13.38
N PHE A 141 11.47 -3.01 -12.99
CA PHE A 141 11.99 -2.62 -11.68
C PHE A 141 12.67 -1.25 -11.71
N PRO A 142 12.65 -0.52 -10.57
CA PRO A 142 13.59 0.58 -10.33
C PRO A 142 15.04 0.10 -10.40
N SER A 143 15.96 1.04 -10.52
CA SER A 143 17.40 0.74 -10.39
C SER A 143 17.73 0.12 -9.03
N ILE A 144 18.83 -0.65 -8.98
CA ILE A 144 19.28 -1.31 -7.76
C ILE A 144 19.54 -0.34 -6.60
N GLU A 145 19.97 0.90 -6.91
CA GLU A 145 20.23 1.92 -5.90
C GLU A 145 18.96 2.38 -5.20
N ILE A 146 17.88 2.58 -5.96
CA ILE A 146 16.55 2.88 -5.41
C ILE A 146 16.07 1.71 -4.56
N ILE A 147 16.21 0.47 -5.06
CA ILE A 147 15.77 -0.72 -4.33
C ILE A 147 16.51 -0.85 -3.00
N LYS A 148 17.84 -0.71 -2.96
CA LYS A 148 18.63 -0.86 -1.73
C LYS A 148 18.35 0.22 -0.69
N LYS A 149 17.94 1.43 -1.10
CA LYS A 149 17.68 2.55 -0.20
C LYS A 149 16.22 2.68 0.22
N SER A 150 15.30 2.04 -0.50
CA SER A 150 13.88 2.06 -0.16
C SER A 150 13.59 1.22 1.09
N LYS A 151 12.53 1.58 1.82
CA LYS A 151 12.02 0.80 2.94
C LYS A 151 11.46 -0.54 2.44
N ALA A 152 10.73 -0.48 1.33
CA ALA A 152 10.13 -1.62 0.65
C ALA A 152 9.86 -1.26 -0.81
N ILE A 153 9.82 -2.29 -1.66
CA ILE A 153 9.42 -2.22 -3.06
C ILE A 153 8.26 -3.20 -3.28
N CYS A 154 7.15 -2.74 -3.86
CA CYS A 154 5.92 -3.51 -4.01
C CYS A 154 5.33 -3.36 -5.42
N SER A 155 4.39 -4.24 -5.78
CA SER A 155 3.77 -4.20 -7.11
C SER A 155 2.57 -3.24 -7.12
N SER A 156 2.56 -2.24 -8.02
CA SER A 156 1.51 -1.21 -8.10
C SER A 156 0.38 -1.52 -9.09
N LYS A 157 0.16 -2.80 -9.42
CA LYS A 157 -0.82 -3.20 -10.44
C LYS A 157 -2.19 -3.48 -9.86
N TYR A 158 -3.22 -2.90 -10.49
CA TYR A 158 -4.62 -3.21 -10.19
C TYR A 158 -5.11 -4.41 -11.00
N TYR A 159 -6.01 -5.18 -10.40
CA TYR A 159 -6.82 -6.15 -11.10
C TYR A 159 -8.07 -5.47 -11.64
N ILE A 160 -8.31 -5.66 -12.93
CA ILE A 160 -9.43 -5.06 -13.64
C ILE A 160 -10.44 -6.17 -13.99
N ASN A 161 -11.72 -5.93 -13.70
CA ASN A 161 -12.80 -6.85 -14.03
C ASN A 161 -13.19 -6.77 -15.52
N ASP A 162 -14.14 -7.59 -15.95
CA ASP A 162 -14.54 -7.67 -17.36
C ASP A 162 -15.30 -6.41 -17.84
N SER A 163 -15.76 -5.56 -16.90
CA SER A 163 -16.34 -4.24 -17.14
C SER A 163 -15.31 -3.10 -17.14
N ASN A 164 -14.03 -3.44 -17.15
CA ASN A 164 -12.90 -2.52 -17.02
C ASN A 164 -12.86 -1.75 -15.69
N GLU A 165 -13.40 -2.31 -14.61
CA GLU A 165 -13.51 -1.65 -13.30
C GLU A 165 -12.54 -2.24 -12.27
N VAL A 166 -12.00 -1.39 -11.40
CA VAL A 166 -11.29 -1.78 -10.19
C VAL A 166 -12.28 -1.87 -9.04
N GLU A 167 -12.44 -3.06 -8.47
CA GLU A 167 -13.45 -3.34 -7.44
C GLU A 167 -12.91 -4.03 -6.19
N PHE A 168 -11.77 -4.71 -6.30
CA PHE A 168 -11.23 -5.57 -5.26
C PHE A 168 -9.75 -5.34 -5.01
N VAL A 169 -9.34 -5.48 -3.76
CA VAL A 169 -7.94 -5.59 -3.34
C VAL A 169 -7.53 -7.06 -3.40
N TYR A 170 -6.51 -7.36 -4.20
CA TYR A 170 -5.86 -8.66 -4.22
C TYR A 170 -4.52 -8.57 -3.49
N SER A 171 -4.17 -9.64 -2.77
CA SER A 171 -2.97 -9.65 -1.92
C SER A 171 -1.66 -9.78 -2.69
N LEU A 172 -1.70 -10.48 -3.82
CA LEU A 172 -0.50 -10.87 -4.57
C LEU A 172 -0.72 -10.68 -6.07
N ASN A 173 0.31 -10.21 -6.76
CA ASN A 173 0.45 -10.23 -8.21
C ASN A 173 1.44 -11.35 -8.62
N ARG A 174 1.18 -12.01 -9.75
CA ARG A 174 2.02 -13.11 -10.25
C ARG A 174 2.75 -12.72 -11.52
N TYR A 175 4.02 -13.12 -11.59
CA TYR A 175 4.87 -13.01 -12.77
C TYR A 175 5.82 -14.21 -12.80
N LYS A 176 5.70 -15.04 -13.84
CA LYS A 176 6.41 -16.33 -13.96
C LYS A 176 6.29 -17.15 -12.65
N ASN A 177 7.42 -17.49 -12.04
CA ASN A 177 7.57 -18.25 -10.81
C ASN A 177 7.66 -17.36 -9.54
N TYR A 178 7.30 -16.08 -9.64
CA TYR A 178 7.31 -15.13 -8.53
C TYR A 178 5.90 -14.69 -8.14
N GLU A 179 5.70 -14.54 -6.82
CA GLU A 179 4.53 -13.88 -6.24
C GLU A 179 4.99 -12.60 -5.53
N PHE A 180 4.41 -11.47 -5.89
CA PHE A 180 4.72 -10.15 -5.35
C PHE A 180 3.56 -9.58 -4.57
N GLU A 181 3.81 -8.98 -3.41
CA GLU A 181 2.80 -8.30 -2.61
C GLU A 181 2.31 -7.02 -3.32
N ASN A 182 1.00 -6.83 -3.34
CA ASN A 182 0.39 -5.63 -3.90
C ASN A 182 0.63 -4.44 -2.95
N CYS A 183 0.94 -3.26 -3.49
CA CYS A 183 1.37 -2.10 -2.72
C CYS A 183 0.43 -1.67 -1.57
N PRO A 184 -0.91 -1.74 -1.66
CA PRO A 184 -1.79 -1.44 -0.53
C PRO A 184 -1.51 -2.32 0.70
N PHE A 185 -1.19 -3.61 0.50
CA PHE A 185 -0.82 -4.51 1.60
C PHE A 185 0.51 -4.10 2.23
N THR A 186 1.50 -3.77 1.42
CA THR A 186 2.81 -3.31 1.91
C THR A 186 2.68 -2.03 2.72
N VAL A 187 1.95 -1.03 2.20
CA VAL A 187 1.71 0.26 2.89
C VAL A 187 1.00 0.04 4.23
N VAL A 188 -0.05 -0.77 4.25
CA VAL A 188 -0.79 -1.07 5.48
C VAL A 188 0.08 -1.84 6.47
N ASN A 189 0.86 -2.82 6.03
CA ASN A 189 1.75 -3.58 6.92
C ASN A 189 2.85 -2.72 7.54
N GLU A 190 3.44 -1.78 6.80
CA GLU A 190 4.43 -0.85 7.36
C GLU A 190 3.79 0.13 8.36
N TYR A 191 2.51 0.47 8.22
CA TYR A 191 1.76 1.21 9.25
C TYR A 191 1.50 0.34 10.49
N LEU A 192 0.97 -0.88 10.29
CA LEU A 192 0.54 -1.79 11.35
C LEU A 192 1.69 -2.37 12.20
N ILE A 193 2.92 -2.38 11.68
CA ILE A 193 4.07 -2.97 12.39
C ILE A 193 4.35 -2.25 13.71
N SER A 194 4.07 -0.95 13.79
CA SER A 194 4.21 -0.14 15.01
C SER A 194 3.26 -0.60 16.13
N TYR A 195 2.13 -1.22 15.76
CA TYR A 195 1.15 -1.83 16.66
C TYR A 195 1.45 -3.32 16.95
N GLY A 196 2.49 -3.88 16.33
CA GLY A 196 2.78 -5.32 16.38
C GLY A 196 1.73 -6.15 15.66
N LEU A 197 1.22 -5.64 14.53
CA LEU A 197 0.20 -6.30 13.71
C LEU A 197 0.67 -6.43 12.27
N LYS A 198 0.11 -7.39 11.54
CA LYS A 198 0.22 -7.48 10.08
C LYS A 198 -0.98 -8.17 9.46
N ILE A 199 -1.26 -7.84 8.21
CA ILE A 199 -2.19 -8.57 7.34
C ILE A 199 -1.40 -9.37 6.31
N ALA A 200 -1.82 -10.61 6.05
CA ALA A 200 -1.18 -11.46 5.05
C ALA A 200 -2.16 -12.52 4.53
N LEU A 201 -1.87 -13.07 3.34
CA LEU A 201 -2.56 -14.26 2.84
C LEU A 201 -2.15 -15.48 3.67
N ASP A 202 -3.09 -16.06 4.40
CA ASP A 202 -3.01 -17.39 4.97
C ASP A 202 -3.02 -18.41 3.84
N LYS A 203 -1.88 -19.02 3.54
CA LYS A 203 -1.77 -19.99 2.45
C LYS A 203 -2.55 -21.28 2.70
N ILE A 204 -2.75 -21.65 3.95
CA ILE A 204 -3.41 -22.92 4.30
C ILE A 204 -4.91 -22.77 4.01
N GLU A 205 -5.49 -21.67 4.46
CA GLU A 205 -6.92 -21.40 4.26
C GLU A 205 -7.21 -20.66 2.94
N GLY A 206 -6.17 -20.16 2.27
CA GLY A 206 -6.27 -19.29 1.11
C GLY A 206 -6.84 -17.90 1.42
N LYS A 207 -7.00 -17.51 2.69
CA LYS A 207 -7.71 -16.29 3.10
C LYS A 207 -6.77 -15.21 3.62
N VAL A 208 -7.10 -13.94 3.40
CA VAL A 208 -6.38 -12.84 4.04
C VAL A 208 -6.74 -12.81 5.52
N ALA A 209 -5.74 -12.73 6.38
CA ALA A 209 -5.90 -12.75 7.82
C ALA A 209 -5.07 -11.66 8.49
N LEU A 210 -5.56 -11.21 9.64
CA LEU A 210 -4.83 -10.37 10.60
C LEU A 210 -4.03 -11.28 11.54
N TYR A 211 -2.79 -10.89 11.78
CA TYR A 211 -1.87 -11.55 12.69
C TYR A 211 -1.31 -10.55 13.70
N SER A 212 -1.12 -11.02 14.92
CA SER A 212 -0.25 -10.37 15.91
C SER A 212 1.19 -10.81 15.72
N ILE A 213 2.11 -9.89 15.97
CA ILE A 213 3.55 -10.09 15.99
C ILE A 213 4.02 -9.76 17.41
N ASN A 214 4.54 -10.75 18.11
CA ASN A 214 5.11 -10.56 19.44
C ASN A 214 6.44 -11.32 19.55
N ASN A 215 7.55 -10.61 19.75
CA ASN A 215 8.89 -11.18 19.86
C ASN A 215 9.22 -12.17 18.72
N GLY A 216 8.89 -11.80 17.48
CA GLY A 216 9.09 -12.63 16.29
C GLY A 216 8.08 -13.78 16.11
N LYS A 217 7.24 -14.07 17.11
CA LYS A 217 6.14 -15.05 16.98
C LYS A 217 4.95 -14.40 16.29
N ILE A 218 4.39 -15.11 15.33
CA ILE A 218 3.25 -14.66 14.53
C ILE A 218 2.04 -15.52 14.90
N LYS A 219 0.98 -14.91 15.42
CA LYS A 219 -0.26 -15.59 15.78
C LYS A 219 -1.43 -14.98 15.05
N LYS A 220 -2.20 -15.82 14.35
CA LYS A 220 -3.44 -15.42 13.68
C LYS A 220 -4.46 -14.93 14.70
N ILE A 221 -5.05 -13.77 14.43
CA ILE A 221 -6.15 -13.20 15.22
C ILE A 221 -7.48 -13.56 14.58
N LYS A 222 -7.67 -13.16 13.31
CA LYS A 222 -8.92 -13.39 12.57
C LYS A 222 -8.67 -13.39 11.07
N ASN A 223 -9.58 -14.03 10.32
CA ASN A 223 -9.68 -13.82 8.88
C ASN A 223 -10.39 -12.49 8.59
N LEU A 224 -9.99 -11.82 7.51
CA LEU A 224 -10.67 -10.63 7.03
C LEU A 224 -11.86 -11.01 6.15
N ASN A 225 -12.85 -10.12 6.09
CA ASN A 225 -13.98 -10.28 5.19
C ASN A 225 -13.51 -10.17 3.74
N GLN A 226 -13.81 -11.19 2.96
CA GLN A 226 -13.35 -11.35 1.59
C GLN A 226 -14.39 -12.13 0.79
N ILE A 227 -14.33 -11.98 -0.53
CA ILE A 227 -15.10 -12.79 -1.47
C ILE A 227 -14.15 -13.62 -2.34
N PHE A 228 -14.67 -14.66 -2.97
CA PHE A 228 -13.93 -15.47 -3.92
C PHE A 228 -14.16 -14.95 -5.34
N GLU A 229 -13.12 -14.44 -5.99
CA GLU A 229 -13.18 -13.76 -7.28
C GLU A 229 -12.02 -14.20 -8.19
N LYS A 230 -12.30 -14.56 -9.45
CA LYS A 230 -11.29 -15.03 -10.42
C LYS A 230 -10.28 -16.06 -9.85
N LYS A 231 -10.76 -16.99 -9.02
CA LYS A 231 -10.00 -18.05 -8.30
C LYS A 231 -9.11 -17.58 -7.13
N TYR A 232 -9.20 -16.31 -6.75
CA TYR A 232 -8.46 -15.75 -5.62
C TYR A 232 -9.40 -15.16 -4.58
N ASN A 233 -8.94 -15.12 -3.34
CA ASN A 233 -9.65 -14.37 -2.32
C ASN A 233 -9.30 -12.88 -2.44
N ALA A 234 -10.34 -12.05 -2.52
CA ALA A 234 -10.25 -10.63 -2.78
C ALA A 234 -11.10 -9.84 -1.79
N ILE A 235 -10.67 -8.63 -1.45
CA ILE A 235 -11.36 -7.77 -0.47
C ILE A 235 -12.11 -6.66 -1.23
N PRO A 236 -13.44 -6.54 -1.11
CA PRO A 236 -14.20 -5.47 -1.77
C PRO A 236 -13.75 -4.09 -1.32
N ILE A 237 -13.42 -3.21 -2.28
CA ILE A 237 -12.96 -1.86 -1.99
C ILE A 237 -14.12 -1.02 -1.44
N LYS A 238 -13.88 -0.36 -0.30
CA LYS A 238 -14.73 0.71 0.24
C LYS A 238 -14.17 2.06 -0.20
N PHE A 239 -14.77 2.60 -1.27
CA PHE A 239 -14.37 3.91 -1.79
C PHE A 239 -14.65 5.03 -0.81
N LYS A 240 -13.65 5.88 -0.60
CA LYS A 240 -13.70 7.05 0.25
C LYS A 240 -12.86 8.15 -0.38
N THR A 241 -13.20 9.40 -0.11
CA THR A 241 -12.41 10.57 -0.51
C THR A 241 -11.49 10.99 0.62
N PHE A 242 -10.28 11.44 0.27
CA PHE A 242 -9.27 11.84 1.23
C PHE A 242 -8.87 13.31 1.07
N ARG A 243 -8.16 13.83 2.08
CA ARG A 243 -7.52 15.14 1.94
C ARG A 243 -6.42 15.02 0.88
N LYS A 244 -6.51 15.89 -0.12
CA LYS A 244 -5.63 15.90 -1.29
C LYS A 244 -4.87 17.22 -1.39
N PHE A 245 -3.62 17.14 -1.82
CA PHE A 245 -2.79 18.27 -2.22
C PHE A 245 -2.18 18.01 -3.60
N THR A 246 -1.84 19.06 -4.32
CA THR A 246 -0.98 18.94 -5.50
C THR A 246 0.50 18.97 -5.10
N GLY A 247 1.39 18.43 -5.94
CA GLY A 247 2.83 18.51 -5.72
C GLY A 247 3.32 19.95 -5.63
N LYS A 248 2.80 20.83 -6.50
CA LYS A 248 3.08 22.27 -6.48
C LYS A 248 2.67 22.92 -5.16
N GLU A 249 1.46 22.63 -4.66
CA GLU A 249 0.99 23.19 -3.38
C GLU A 249 1.93 22.83 -2.21
N ILE A 250 2.41 21.58 -2.16
CA ILE A 250 3.35 21.15 -1.12
C ILE A 250 4.67 21.92 -1.25
N LEU A 251 5.16 22.11 -2.49
CA LEU A 251 6.43 22.78 -2.78
C LEU A 251 6.40 24.28 -2.51
N GLU A 252 5.29 24.97 -2.74
CA GLU A 252 5.17 26.41 -2.57
C GLU A 252 4.79 26.82 -1.14
N LYS A 253 3.96 26.02 -0.44
CA LYS A 253 3.53 26.36 0.92
C LYS A 253 4.73 26.44 1.88
N LYS A 254 4.84 27.57 2.59
CA LYS A 254 5.87 27.77 3.63
C LYS A 254 5.68 26.81 4.80
N GLU A 255 4.43 26.59 5.20
CA GLU A 255 4.05 25.69 6.28
C GLU A 255 2.76 24.95 5.93
N ILE A 256 2.70 23.66 6.28
CA ILE A 256 1.52 22.81 6.12
C ILE A 256 1.22 22.22 7.49
N LYS A 257 0.06 22.57 8.06
CA LYS A 257 -0.35 22.12 9.40
C LYS A 257 -1.18 20.85 9.29
N ILE A 258 -0.56 19.73 9.65
CA ILE A 258 -1.14 18.38 9.67
C ILE A 258 -0.60 17.68 10.90
N ASP A 259 -1.46 17.00 11.64
CA ASP A 259 -1.03 16.23 12.82
C ASP A 259 -0.09 15.08 12.40
N PRO A 260 0.80 14.61 13.28
CA PRO A 260 1.65 13.46 12.98
C PRO A 260 0.89 12.17 12.70
N GLY A 261 1.58 11.23 12.06
CA GLY A 261 1.14 9.83 11.95
C GLY A 261 0.31 9.50 10.71
N TYR A 262 0.18 10.41 9.75
CA TYR A 262 -0.54 10.14 8.50
C TYR A 262 0.24 9.21 7.56
N ILE A 263 -0.50 8.45 6.75
CA ILE A 263 0.01 7.75 5.57
C ILE A 263 -0.06 8.72 4.39
N TYR A 264 1.08 9.01 3.77
CA TYR A 264 1.15 9.84 2.57
C TYR A 264 1.30 8.94 1.33
N ILE A 265 0.40 9.13 0.37
CA ILE A 265 0.43 8.51 -0.95
C ILE A 265 0.79 9.60 -1.95
N ILE A 266 2.00 9.54 -2.47
CA ILE A 266 2.50 10.48 -3.48
C ILE A 266 2.34 9.81 -4.85
N ASN A 267 1.40 10.30 -5.62
CA ASN A 267 1.05 9.75 -6.92
C ASN A 267 1.71 10.57 -8.03
N THR A 268 2.71 9.98 -8.70
CA THR A 268 3.45 10.68 -9.76
C THR A 268 2.89 10.43 -11.16
N LEU A 269 1.82 9.63 -11.26
CA LEU A 269 1.15 9.29 -12.51
C LEU A 269 -0.35 9.39 -12.23
N ASP A 270 -1.00 10.51 -12.54
CA ASP A 270 -2.45 10.61 -12.37
C ASP A 270 -3.16 10.03 -13.61
N ILE A 271 -3.65 8.80 -13.46
CA ILE A 271 -4.45 8.13 -14.47
C ILE A 271 -5.81 7.83 -13.84
N PRO A 272 -6.91 8.38 -14.35
CA PRO A 272 -8.23 8.04 -13.86
C PRO A 272 -8.56 6.60 -14.25
N VAL A 273 -9.04 5.82 -13.29
CA VAL A 273 -9.48 4.44 -13.47
C VAL A 273 -10.98 4.33 -13.20
N LYS A 274 -11.64 3.42 -13.91
CA LYS A 274 -13.05 3.14 -13.71
C LYS A 274 -13.21 2.29 -12.45
N VAL A 275 -14.18 2.64 -11.60
CA VAL A 275 -14.53 1.87 -10.40
C VAL A 275 -15.97 1.39 -10.46
N LYS A 276 -16.34 0.50 -9.54
CA LYS A 276 -17.70 -0.03 -9.39
C LYS A 276 -18.75 1.08 -9.48
N TYR A 277 -19.81 0.82 -10.27
CA TYR A 277 -20.84 1.80 -10.65
C TYR A 277 -20.35 2.87 -11.66
N SER A 278 -19.35 2.53 -12.48
CA SER A 278 -18.88 3.29 -13.65
C SER A 278 -18.44 4.74 -13.39
N LYS A 279 -17.96 5.06 -12.18
CA LYS A 279 -17.31 6.34 -11.91
C LYS A 279 -15.84 6.28 -12.31
N MET A 280 -15.36 7.30 -13.02
CA MET A 280 -13.92 7.51 -13.21
C MET A 280 -13.37 8.23 -11.98
N ILE A 281 -12.34 7.68 -11.35
CA ILE A 281 -11.72 8.19 -10.12
C ILE A 281 -10.20 8.19 -10.32
N SER A 282 -9.48 9.18 -9.78
CA SER A 282 -8.01 9.18 -9.84
C SER A 282 -7.45 7.91 -9.20
N ASN A 283 -6.39 7.36 -9.80
CA ASN A 283 -5.72 6.18 -9.25
C ASN A 283 -5.20 6.39 -7.82
N SER A 284 -4.87 7.63 -7.42
CA SER A 284 -4.49 8.00 -6.06
C SER A 284 -5.63 7.77 -5.05
N GLU A 285 -6.86 8.16 -5.38
CA GLU A 285 -8.06 7.97 -4.57
C GLU A 285 -8.45 6.49 -4.49
N VAL A 286 -8.28 5.74 -5.59
CA VAL A 286 -8.44 4.29 -5.58
C VAL A 286 -7.42 3.63 -4.64
N PHE A 287 -6.14 3.99 -4.75
CA PHE A 287 -5.10 3.45 -3.86
C PHE A 287 -5.39 3.78 -2.38
N GLY A 288 -5.71 5.04 -2.08
CA GLY A 288 -6.10 5.47 -0.73
C GLY A 288 -7.29 4.69 -0.20
N SER A 289 -8.29 4.45 -1.05
CA SER A 289 -9.46 3.63 -0.71
C SER A 289 -9.08 2.17 -0.43
N MET A 290 -8.12 1.59 -1.16
CA MET A 290 -7.64 0.23 -0.89
C MET A 290 -6.92 0.14 0.46
N VAL A 291 -6.06 1.12 0.79
CA VAL A 291 -5.38 1.21 2.09
C VAL A 291 -6.40 1.36 3.23
N TYR A 292 -7.34 2.30 3.09
CA TYR A 292 -8.43 2.48 4.04
C TYR A 292 -9.26 1.21 4.22
N THR A 293 -9.61 0.53 3.12
CA THR A 293 -10.39 -0.72 3.15
C THR A 293 -9.72 -1.78 4.00
N LEU A 294 -8.41 -1.96 3.83
CA LEU A 294 -7.64 -2.92 4.62
C LEU A 294 -7.58 -2.54 6.10
N LEU A 295 -7.37 -1.26 6.43
CA LEU A 295 -7.38 -0.78 7.82
C LEU A 295 -8.77 -0.90 8.47
N ASP A 296 -9.83 -0.53 7.76
CA ASP A 296 -11.20 -0.68 8.25
C ASP A 296 -11.57 -2.15 8.47
N SER A 297 -11.08 -3.05 7.62
CA SER A 297 -11.37 -4.50 7.68
C SER A 297 -10.77 -5.19 8.91
N ILE A 298 -9.70 -4.65 9.50
CA ILE A 298 -9.12 -5.23 10.72
C ILE A 298 -9.82 -4.72 11.99
N THR A 299 -10.52 -3.58 11.91
CA THR A 299 -11.19 -2.90 13.04
C THR A 299 -12.63 -3.34 13.27
N ARG A 300 -13.26 -3.98 12.27
CA ARG A 300 -14.58 -4.61 12.35
C ARG A 300 -14.42 -6.11 12.49
#